data_AF-A0A832Q0P4-F1
#
_entry.id   AF-A0A832Q0P4-F1
#
_cell.length_a   1.000
_cell.length_b   1.000
_cell.length_c   1.000
_cell.angle_alpha   90.00
_cell.angle_beta   90.00
_cell.angle_gamma   90.00
#
_symmetry.space_group_name_H-M   'P 1'
#
loop_
_entity.id
_entity.type
_entity.pdbx_description
1 polymer ?
#
loop_
_entity_poly.entity_id
_entity_poly.type
_entity_poly.pdbx_seq_one_letter_code
_entity_poly.pdbx_strand_id
1 'polypeptide(L)'
;GLPNDRFCFEGFLPHKKGRQTRLKQLAEEDRTMVFYESPYRVVKSLTQLAEHLGDERAASVSREISKLYAETVRGTLKELIIYFTENEPRGEFVIVVAGKA
;
A
#
# COMPACT_ATOMS: atom_id res chain seq x y z
N GLY A 1 -7.94 -13.20 -3.22
CA GLY A 1 -6.65 -12.48 -3.17
C GLY A 1 -6.60 -11.51 -4.33
N LEU A 2 -5.55 -10.68 -4.42
CA LEU A 2 -5.34 -9.81 -5.59
C LEU A 2 -4.70 -10.60 -6.75
N PRO A 3 -4.94 -10.25 -8.03
CA PRO A 3 -4.29 -10.87 -9.18
C PRO A 3 -2.77 -10.84 -9.03
N ASN A 4 -2.09 -11.96 -9.29
CA ASN A 4 -0.65 -12.12 -9.04
C ASN A 4 0.10 -12.82 -10.18
N ASP A 5 -0.56 -13.06 -11.30
CA ASP A 5 0.03 -13.52 -12.55
C ASP A 5 1.01 -12.49 -13.13
N ARG A 6 0.67 -11.19 -12.99
CA ARG A 6 1.52 -10.07 -13.33
C ARG A 6 1.39 -8.97 -12.27
N PHE A 7 2.51 -8.51 -11.73
CA PHE A 7 2.55 -7.43 -10.76
C PHE A 7 3.75 -6.52 -10.97
N CYS A 8 3.64 -5.30 -10.45
CA CYS A 8 4.71 -4.31 -10.40
C CYS A 8 5.30 -4.28 -9.01
N PHE A 9 6.62 -4.49 -8.91
CA PHE A 9 7.34 -4.25 -7.67
C PHE A 9 7.90 -2.83 -7.68
N GLU A 10 7.33 -1.94 -6.88
CA GLU A 10 7.72 -0.52 -6.80
C GLU A 10 8.73 -0.24 -5.68
N GLY A 11 8.91 -1.18 -4.73
CA GLY A 11 9.77 -0.97 -3.58
C GLY A 11 9.30 0.21 -2.73
N PHE A 12 10.22 1.11 -2.37
CA PHE A 12 9.87 2.32 -1.61
C PHE A 12 9.52 3.49 -2.53
N LEU A 13 8.37 4.12 -2.28
CA LEU A 13 8.02 5.37 -2.95
C LEU A 13 9.05 6.47 -2.62
N PRO A 14 9.39 7.36 -3.57
CA PRO A 14 10.26 8.50 -3.31
C PRO A 14 9.75 9.36 -2.14
N HIS A 15 10.64 9.89 -1.31
CA HIS A 15 10.23 10.67 -0.13
C HIS A 15 9.76 12.08 -0.49
N LYS A 16 10.37 12.72 -1.51
CA LYS A 16 10.11 14.11 -1.89
C LYS A 16 10.05 14.27 -3.41
N LYS A 17 11.20 14.50 -4.06
CA LYS A 17 11.28 14.72 -5.51
C LYS A 17 10.80 13.48 -6.25
N GLY A 18 9.92 13.67 -7.25
CA GLY A 18 9.39 12.60 -8.08
C GLY A 18 8.23 11.79 -7.48
N ARG A 19 7.90 11.97 -6.19
CA ARG A 19 6.81 11.22 -5.53
C ARG A 19 5.45 11.44 -6.20
N GLN A 20 5.10 12.71 -6.42
CA GLN A 20 3.83 13.08 -7.05
C GLN A 20 3.73 12.57 -8.50
N THR A 21 4.81 12.68 -9.27
CA THR A 21 4.88 12.12 -10.63
C THR A 21 4.68 10.61 -10.61
N ARG A 22 5.31 9.91 -9.67
CA ARG A 22 5.17 8.45 -9.53
C ARG A 22 3.73 8.07 -9.15
N LEU A 23 3.12 8.73 -8.17
CA LEU A 23 1.73 8.45 -7.77
C LEU A 23 0.74 8.65 -8.93
N LYS A 24 0.92 9.69 -9.74
CA LYS A 24 0.10 9.91 -10.94
C LYS A 24 0.27 8.81 -12.00
N GLN A 25 1.47 8.26 -12.16
CA GLN A 25 1.71 7.13 -13.06
C GLN A 25 1.05 5.85 -12.53
N LEU A 26 1.13 5.61 -11.21
CA LEU A 26 0.54 4.43 -10.57
C LEU A 26 -1.00 4.42 -10.60
N ALA A 27 -1.63 5.59 -10.69
CA ALA A 27 -3.08 5.68 -10.87
C ALA A 27 -3.56 5.00 -12.17
N GLU A 28 -2.69 4.94 -13.19
CA GLU A 28 -2.94 4.35 -14.50
C GLU A 28 -2.41 2.91 -14.63
N GLU A 29 -1.89 2.31 -13.57
CA GLU A 29 -1.34 0.95 -13.61
C GLU A 29 -2.45 -0.10 -13.45
N ASP A 30 -2.58 -1.00 -14.43
CA ASP A 30 -3.59 -2.06 -14.46
C ASP A 30 -3.19 -3.30 -13.65
N ARG A 31 -1.89 -3.46 -13.34
CA ARG A 31 -1.37 -4.60 -12.57
C ARG A 31 -1.43 -4.33 -11.08
N THR A 32 -1.46 -5.41 -10.31
CA THR A 32 -1.22 -5.34 -8.86
C THR A 32 0.14 -4.71 -8.59
N MET A 33 0.21 -3.79 -7.62
CA MET A 33 1.43 -3.09 -7.24
C MET A 33 1.85 -3.49 -5.83
N VAL A 34 3.16 -3.69 -5.63
CA VAL A 34 3.76 -4.07 -4.34
C VAL A 34 4.75 -3.01 -3.90
N PHE A 35 4.55 -2.51 -2.68
CA PHE A 35 5.37 -1.47 -2.05
C PHE A 35 5.94 -1.95 -0.73
N TYR A 36 7.12 -1.44 -0.39
CA TYR A 36 7.65 -1.46 0.95
C TYR A 36 7.40 -0.13 1.64
N GLU A 37 7.12 -0.16 2.94
CA GLU A 37 6.94 1.05 3.72
C GLU A 37 7.41 0.92 5.17
N SER A 38 7.82 2.05 5.74
CA SER A 38 8.22 2.16 7.14
C SER A 38 6.99 2.37 8.03
N PRO A 39 7.06 1.98 9.32
CA PRO A 39 5.92 2.11 10.25
C PRO A 39 5.51 3.57 10.42
N TYR A 40 6.47 4.49 10.40
CA TYR A 40 6.26 5.93 10.54
C TYR A 40 5.55 6.58 9.36
N ARG A 41 5.35 5.86 8.25
CA ARG A 41 4.80 6.41 7.01
C ARG A 41 3.66 5.62 6.41
N VAL A 42 3.37 4.41 6.90
CA VAL A 42 2.36 3.54 6.31
C VAL A 42 1.01 4.24 6.16
N VAL A 43 0.53 4.93 7.20
CA VAL A 43 -0.75 5.67 7.15
C VAL A 43 -0.68 6.77 6.09
N LYS A 44 0.37 7.59 6.09
CA LYS A 44 0.56 8.66 5.10
C LYS A 44 0.62 8.13 3.67
N SER A 45 1.31 7.02 3.44
CA SER A 45 1.41 6.41 2.11
C SER A 45 0.09 5.81 1.67
N LEU A 46 -0.66 5.14 2.55
CA LEU A 46 -2.01 4.66 2.27
C LEU A 46 -2.96 5.80 1.92
N THR A 47 -2.93 6.91 2.67
CA THR A 47 -3.72 8.11 2.36
C THR A 47 -3.41 8.66 0.98
N GLN A 48 -2.12 8.80 0.62
CA GLN A 48 -1.73 9.31 -0.68
C GLN A 48 -2.05 8.35 -1.83
N LEU A 49 -1.96 7.04 -1.58
CA LEU A 49 -2.42 6.04 -2.54
C LEU A 49 -3.94 6.18 -2.74
N ALA A 50 -4.73 6.35 -1.68
CA ALA A 50 -6.18 6.52 -1.76
C ALA A 50 -6.57 7.78 -2.54
N GLU A 51 -5.89 8.90 -2.28
CA GLU A 51 -6.07 10.18 -3.01
C GLU A 51 -5.89 10.04 -4.53
N HIS A 52 -5.01 9.15 -4.98
CA HIS A 52 -4.66 9.00 -6.40
C HIS A 52 -5.34 7.81 -7.09
N LEU A 53 -5.49 6.68 -6.38
CA LEU A 53 -6.00 5.41 -6.92
C LEU A 53 -7.48 5.20 -6.59
N GLY A 54 -8.04 5.98 -5.65
CA GLY A 54 -9.41 5.89 -5.16
C GLY A 54 -9.52 5.15 -3.82
N ASP A 55 -10.38 5.66 -2.93
CA ASP A 55 -10.64 5.11 -1.59
C ASP A 55 -11.04 3.64 -1.61
N GLU A 56 -11.87 3.25 -2.59
CA GLU A 56 -12.42 1.90 -2.74
C GLU A 56 -11.45 0.90 -3.36
N ARG A 57 -10.21 1.31 -3.67
CA ARG A 57 -9.23 0.41 -4.28
C ARG A 57 -8.89 -0.72 -3.31
N ALA A 58 -9.07 -1.96 -3.77
CA ALA A 58 -8.73 -3.13 -2.98
C ALA A 58 -7.22 -3.20 -2.70
N ALA A 59 -6.86 -3.50 -1.45
CA ALA A 59 -5.47 -3.59 -1.01
C ALA A 59 -5.29 -4.59 0.15
N SER A 60 -4.03 -4.90 0.44
CA SER A 60 -3.58 -5.73 1.54
C SER A 60 -2.34 -5.12 2.15
N VAL A 61 -2.26 -5.09 3.47
CA VAL A 61 -1.08 -4.63 4.20
C VAL A 61 -0.61 -5.76 5.11
N SER A 62 0.61 -6.20 4.87
CA SER A 62 1.27 -7.23 5.68
C SER A 62 2.37 -6.59 6.52
N ARG A 63 2.47 -6.97 7.80
CA ARG A 63 3.58 -6.57 8.67
C ARG A 63 4.31 -7.78 9.23
N GLU A 64 5.61 -7.61 9.46
CA GLU A 64 6.44 -8.56 10.21
C GLU A 64 6.41 -10.00 9.65
N ILE A 65 6.46 -10.13 8.32
CA ILE A 65 6.21 -11.39 7.58
C ILE A 65 7.12 -12.56 8.05
N SER A 66 8.34 -12.27 8.50
CA SER A 66 9.30 -13.29 8.98
C SER A 66 9.18 -13.61 10.48
N LYS A 67 8.33 -12.92 11.23
CA LYS A 67 8.21 -13.08 12.68
C LYS A 67 6.95 -13.87 13.06
N LEU A 68 6.97 -14.46 14.26
CA LEU A 68 5.87 -15.26 14.81
C LEU A 68 4.52 -14.50 14.85
N TYR A 69 4.57 -13.17 14.89
CA TYR A 69 3.41 -12.28 14.98
C TYR A 69 3.10 -11.57 13.65
N ALA A 70 3.41 -12.20 12.52
CA ALA A 70 3.04 -11.69 11.20
C ALA A 70 1.52 -11.46 11.13
N GLU A 71 1.13 -10.31 10.58
CA GLU A 71 -0.28 -9.96 10.40
C GLU A 71 -0.51 -9.53 8.96
N THR A 72 -1.68 -9.84 8.41
CA THR A 72 -2.13 -9.34 7.12
C THR A 72 -3.56 -8.85 7.21
N VAL A 73 -3.75 -7.56 6.95
CA VAL A 73 -5.06 -6.90 6.93
C VAL A 73 -5.42 -6.61 5.48
N ARG A 74 -6.68 -6.82 5.12
CA ARG A 74 -7.20 -6.66 3.75
C ARG A 74 -8.46 -5.84 3.78
N GLY A 75 -8.68 -5.06 2.73
CA GLY A 75 -9.83 -4.18 2.60
C GLY A 75 -9.63 -3.18 1.48
N THR A 76 -10.42 -2.12 1.49
CA THR A 76 -10.18 -0.94 0.67
C THR A 76 -9.02 -0.10 1.25
N LEU A 77 -8.43 0.78 0.45
CA LEU A 77 -7.43 1.72 0.95
C LEU A 77 -7.98 2.55 2.12
N LYS A 78 -9.26 2.95 2.05
CA LYS A 78 -9.93 3.67 3.13
C LYS A 78 -10.03 2.87 4.42
N GLU A 79 -10.45 1.61 4.36
CA GLU A 79 -10.52 0.73 5.53
C GLU A 79 -9.14 0.53 6.18
N LEU A 80 -8.10 0.37 5.34
CA LEU A 80 -6.74 0.20 5.82
C LEU A 80 -6.19 1.48 6.48
N ILE A 81 -6.52 2.66 5.95
CA ILE A 81 -6.16 3.94 6.59
C ILE A 81 -6.77 4.01 7.99
N ILE A 82 -8.05 3.68 8.13
CA ILE A 82 -8.74 3.68 9.44
C ILE A 82 -8.03 2.69 10.38
N TYR A 83 -7.84 1.44 9.94
CA TYR A 83 -7.24 0.39 10.74
C TYR A 83 -5.86 0.77 11.29
N PHE A 84 -4.95 1.27 10.44
CA PHE A 84 -3.59 1.62 10.85
C PHE A 84 -3.48 3.01 11.50
N THR A 85 -4.55 3.80 11.50
CA THR A 85 -4.63 5.02 12.32
C THR A 85 -5.01 4.65 13.76
N GLU A 86 -5.93 3.71 13.94
CA GLU A 86 -6.36 3.24 15.26
C GLU A 86 -5.35 2.28 15.91
N ASN A 87 -4.64 1.50 15.09
CA ASN A 87 -3.64 0.53 15.55
C ASN A 87 -2.24 1.04 15.20
N GLU A 88 -1.48 1.48 16.23
CA GLU A 88 -0.16 2.07 16.06
C GLU A 88 0.75 1.15 15.19
N PRO A 89 1.19 1.61 14.01
CA PRO A 89 1.96 0.78 13.10
C PRO A 89 3.37 0.56 13.65
N ARG A 90 3.78 -0.72 13.72
CA ARG A 90 5.12 -1.14 14.15
C ARG A 90 5.67 -2.19 13.18
N GLY A 91 6.99 -2.20 13.03
CA GLY A 91 7.70 -3.15 12.17
C GLY A 91 7.76 -2.72 10.71
N GLU A 92 8.13 -3.66 9.84
CA GLU A 92 8.24 -3.46 8.40
C GLU A 92 6.94 -3.83 7.70
N PHE A 93 6.56 -3.04 6.69
CA PHE A 93 5.30 -3.20 5.96
C PHE A 93 5.52 -3.54 4.49
N VAL A 94 4.70 -4.46 4.01
CA VAL A 94 4.46 -4.69 2.59
C VAL A 94 3.02 -4.29 2.28
N ILE A 95 2.84 -3.36 1.36
CA ILE A 95 1.53 -2.92 0.88
C ILE A 95 1.34 -3.49 -0.52
N VAL A 96 0.23 -4.18 -0.74
CA VAL A 96 -0.17 -4.71 -2.05
C VAL A 96 -1.47 -4.03 -2.45
N VAL A 97 -1.50 -3.35 -3.60
CA VAL A 97 -2.66 -2.59 -4.08
C VAL A 97 -3.10 -3.13 -5.43
N ALA A 98 -4.41 -3.31 -5.63
CA ALA A 98 -4.96 -3.71 -6.91
C ALA A 98 -4.64 -2.68 -8.00
N GLY A 99 -4.49 -3.17 -9.24
CA GLY A 99 -4.42 -2.31 -10.41
C GLY A 99 -5.74 -1.55 -10.67
N LYS A 100 -5.72 -0.70 -11.68
CA LYS A 100 -6.89 0.04 -12.16
C LYS A 100 -7.96 -0.95 -12.63
N ALA A 101 -9.20 -0.70 -12.22
CA ALA A 101 -10.39 -1.43 -12.64
C ALA A 101 -11.22 -0.54 -13.57
#